data_AF-A0A1J5FCR3-F1
#
_entry.id   AF-A0A1J5FCR3-F1
#
_cell.length_a   1.000
_cell.length_b   1.000
_cell.length_c   1.000
_cell.angle_alpha   90.00
_cell.angle_beta   90.00
_cell.angle_gamma   90.00
#
_symmetry.space_group_name_H-M   'P 1'
#
loop_
_entity.id
_entity.type
_entity.pdbx_description
1 polymer ?
#
loop_
_entity_poly.entity_id
_entity_poly.type
_entity_poly.pdbx_seq_one_letter_code
_entity_poly.pdbx_strand_id
1 'polypeptide(L)'
;MSLLDKIKGEFIDIVEHLEDGGDTLVWRFPRYQNEIKNGARLVVREGQIAVLVNEGQLADIFHPGTYSLTTQNLPILSTLKGWKFGFDSPFKAEVYFVSSRRFTDQKWGTRNPVMTRDAQLGMVRLRAYGSYVLQVTDVHQLMSQIVGTQAQFDVDDITEQVRNLVVSRFADMIGDAKIPVLDLAPHYDELGQLLEKKIQTEIAEYGLKCFQLLVENISVPEEVERSMDKRASMTAVGESDYSRYQMATAAEVAAGNPGGMAAGGMGLGMGFGMAQQMGNGVANPPPLPGNGSDAIWWIALEGVKNGPHTLAALSLLQASGKLKPETLVWKSGMAHWSPAREVMELRPVFPAEPPPLPKG
;
A
#
# COMPACT_ATOMS: atom_id res chain seq x y z
N MET A 1 61.99 18.04 3.01
CA MET A 1 61.25 18.23 4.28
C MET A 1 61.74 19.53 4.90
N SER A 2 60.99 20.62 4.69
CA SER A 2 61.42 21.96 5.07
C SER A 2 61.12 22.21 6.55
N LEU A 3 61.91 23.07 7.22
CA LEU A 3 61.66 23.51 8.61
C LEU A 3 60.24 24.09 8.80
N LEU A 4 59.62 24.59 7.73
CA LEU A 4 58.25 25.10 7.69
C LEU A 4 57.18 24.00 7.85
N ASP A 5 57.48 22.75 7.47
CA ASP A 5 56.58 21.61 7.69
C ASP A 5 56.55 21.20 9.17
N LYS A 6 57.63 21.47 9.92
CA LYS A 6 57.72 21.22 11.38
C LYS A 6 56.95 22.26 12.21
N ILE A 7 56.88 23.52 11.78
CA ILE A 7 56.20 24.59 12.53
C ILE A 7 54.67 24.50 12.42
N LYS A 8 54.13 23.85 11.37
CA LYS A 8 52.69 23.51 11.31
C LYS A 8 52.30 22.32 12.20
N GLY A 9 53.27 21.67 12.86
CA GLY A 9 53.07 20.58 13.80
C GLY A 9 52.41 20.99 15.12
N GLU A 10 52.55 22.25 15.53
CA GLU A 10 52.11 22.76 16.85
C GLU A 10 50.66 23.26 16.92
N PHE A 11 49.93 23.32 15.80
CA PHE A 11 48.50 23.60 15.88
C PHE A 11 47.78 22.37 16.47
N ILE A 12 47.16 22.57 17.64
CA ILE A 12 46.20 21.65 18.25
C ILE A 12 45.18 21.28 17.18
N ASP A 13 45.07 19.99 16.89
CA ASP A 13 44.09 19.49 15.93
C ASP A 13 42.70 19.65 16.54
N ILE A 14 41.79 20.35 15.87
CA ILE A 14 40.39 20.46 16.28
C ILE A 14 39.62 19.42 15.48
N VAL A 15 39.14 18.40 16.16
CA VAL A 15 38.27 17.37 15.61
C VAL A 15 36.84 17.79 15.90
N GLU A 16 36.14 18.25 14.87
CA GLU A 16 34.75 18.69 14.97
C GLU A 16 33.99 18.36 13.69
N HIS A 17 32.67 18.28 13.82
CA HIS A 17 31.75 18.20 12.68
C HIS A 17 30.69 19.29 12.82
N LEU A 18 30.69 20.22 11.86
CA LEU A 18 29.58 21.13 11.64
C LEU A 18 28.62 20.44 10.68
N GLU A 19 27.48 20.03 11.22
CA GLU A 19 26.45 19.36 10.44
C GLU A 19 25.70 20.42 9.64
N ASP A 20 25.90 20.43 8.32
CA ASP A 20 25.37 21.49 7.43
C ASP A 20 23.89 21.28 7.03
N GLY A 21 23.15 20.48 7.82
CA GLY A 21 21.76 20.12 7.57
C GLY A 21 21.66 18.99 6.53
N GLY A 22 21.27 17.80 7.00
CA GLY A 22 21.10 16.64 6.13
C GLY A 22 20.63 15.41 6.88
N ASP A 23 20.29 14.41 6.07
CA ASP A 23 19.89 13.06 6.47
C ASP A 23 21.08 12.22 6.95
N THR A 24 22.22 12.83 7.26
CA THR A 24 23.42 12.12 7.71
C THR A 24 23.25 11.59 9.13
N LEU A 25 23.31 10.26 9.27
CA LEU A 25 23.28 9.57 10.55
C LEU A 25 24.67 9.43 11.13
N VAL A 26 25.65 9.06 10.31
CA VAL A 26 27.04 8.84 10.73
C VAL A 26 28.00 9.46 9.73
N TRP A 27 29.00 10.17 10.24
CA TRP A 27 30.05 10.79 9.45
C TRP A 27 31.41 10.55 10.08
N ARG A 28 32.39 10.08 9.30
CA ARG A 28 33.76 9.88 9.75
C ARG A 28 34.60 11.12 9.47
N PHE A 29 35.27 11.61 10.51
CA PHE A 29 36.20 12.72 10.40
C PHE A 29 37.37 12.37 9.46
N PRO A 30 37.58 13.12 8.36
CA PRO A 30 38.61 12.81 7.38
C PRO A 30 39.98 13.18 7.92
N ARG A 31 40.90 12.20 7.97
CA ARG A 31 42.29 12.44 8.34
C ARG A 31 43.26 11.60 7.53
N TYR A 32 44.40 12.17 7.18
CA TYR A 32 45.46 11.43 6.52
C TYR A 32 45.97 10.30 7.44
N GLN A 33 45.94 9.06 6.93
CA GLN A 33 46.32 7.82 7.64
C GLN A 33 45.57 7.55 8.97
N ASN A 34 44.45 8.22 9.23
CA ASN A 34 43.69 8.13 10.47
C ASN A 34 44.56 8.37 11.73
N GLU A 35 45.53 9.28 11.66
CA GLU A 35 46.38 9.64 12.80
C GLU A 35 45.83 10.86 13.54
N ILE A 36 45.43 10.65 14.80
CA ILE A 36 45.01 11.70 15.72
C ILE A 36 46.24 12.15 16.52
N LYS A 37 46.49 13.46 16.52
CA LYS A 37 47.57 14.06 17.33
C LYS A 37 47.23 13.90 18.81
N ASN A 38 48.20 13.53 19.64
CA ASN A 38 48.01 13.56 21.09
C ASN A 38 47.78 15.01 21.55
N GLY A 39 46.74 15.24 22.34
CA GLY A 39 46.29 16.56 22.76
C GLY A 39 45.36 17.26 21.75
N ALA A 40 44.90 16.56 20.70
CA ALA A 40 43.83 17.07 19.85
C ALA A 40 42.58 17.41 20.68
N ARG A 41 41.87 18.47 20.30
CA ARG A 41 40.59 18.81 20.92
C ARG A 41 39.44 18.26 20.10
N LEU A 42 38.64 17.41 20.74
CA LEU A 42 37.37 16.93 20.20
C LEU A 42 36.25 17.86 20.67
N VAL A 43 35.49 18.40 19.73
CA VAL A 43 34.30 19.21 20.03
C VAL A 43 33.07 18.44 19.54
N VAL A 44 32.26 17.97 20.49
CA VAL A 44 30.99 17.30 20.23
C VAL A 44 29.87 18.28 20.50
N ARG A 45 28.99 18.50 19.52
CA ARG A 45 27.90 19.47 19.63
C ARG A 45 26.63 18.81 20.15
N GLU A 46 25.67 19.63 20.59
CA GLU A 46 24.33 19.15 20.90
C GLU A 46 23.72 18.44 19.68
N GLY A 47 23.00 17.35 19.92
CA GLY A 47 22.46 16.51 18.84
C GLY A 47 23.50 15.60 18.17
N GLN A 48 24.71 15.52 18.70
CA GLN A 48 25.76 14.61 18.21
C GLN A 48 26.33 13.75 19.35
N ILE A 49 26.87 12.60 18.96
CA ILE A 49 27.72 11.74 19.78
C ILE A 49 28.96 11.46 18.96
N ALA A 50 30.15 11.57 19.56
CA ALA A 50 31.37 11.15 18.89
C ALA A 50 31.82 9.77 19.38
N VAL A 51 32.31 8.95 18.46
CA VAL A 51 32.79 7.60 18.74
C VAL A 51 34.19 7.47 18.21
N LEU A 52 35.09 7.00 19.05
CA LEU A 52 36.45 6.74 18.66
C LEU A 52 36.64 5.24 18.42
N VAL A 53 37.17 4.90 17.25
CA VAL A 53 37.46 3.53 16.82
C VAL A 53 38.96 3.38 16.68
N ASN A 54 39.54 2.33 17.25
CA ASN A 54 40.96 2.04 17.17
C ASN A 54 41.20 0.60 16.71
N GLU A 55 42.00 0.45 15.66
CA GLU A 55 42.34 -0.86 15.08
C GLU A 55 41.10 -1.74 14.80
N GLY A 56 39.99 -1.11 14.39
CA GLY A 56 38.74 -1.79 14.07
C GLY A 56 37.86 -2.12 15.27
N GLN A 57 38.19 -1.66 16.48
CA GLN A 57 37.36 -1.82 17.68
C GLN A 57 36.79 -0.48 18.15
N LEU A 58 35.50 -0.46 18.49
CA LEU A 58 34.86 0.67 19.15
C LEU A 58 35.50 0.85 20.53
N ALA A 59 36.07 2.03 20.77
CA ALA A 59 36.80 2.32 21.98
C ALA A 59 36.01 3.22 22.91
N ASP A 60 36.01 4.53 22.69
CA ASP A 60 35.43 5.50 23.61
C ASP A 60 34.27 6.28 22.95
N ILE A 61 33.22 6.56 23.72
CA ILE A 61 32.02 7.30 23.28
C ILE A 61 31.97 8.64 24.04
N PHE A 62 31.76 9.73 23.32
CA PHE A 62 31.74 11.10 23.84
C PHE A 62 30.38 11.76 23.56
N HIS A 63 29.77 12.30 24.62
CA HIS A 63 28.54 13.08 24.56
C HIS A 63 28.85 14.56 24.26
N PRO A 64 27.83 15.44 24.10
CA PRO A 64 28.06 16.86 23.86
C PRO A 64 29.02 17.49 24.87
N GLY A 65 30.04 18.19 24.37
CA GLY A 65 31.12 18.72 25.19
C GLY A 65 32.42 18.93 24.43
N THR A 66 33.43 19.46 25.11
CA THR A 66 34.79 19.59 24.58
C THR A 66 35.75 18.71 25.37
N TYR A 67 36.51 17.88 24.67
CA TYR A 67 37.42 16.90 25.25
C TYR A 67 38.83 17.08 24.71
N SER A 68 39.83 16.79 25.55
CA SER A 68 41.22 16.66 25.10
C SER A 68 41.52 15.18 24.88
N LEU A 69 41.82 14.82 23.63
CA LEU A 69 42.16 13.46 23.23
C LEU A 69 43.62 13.19 23.56
N THR A 70 43.85 12.67 24.76
CA THR A 70 45.15 12.17 25.19
C THR A 70 45.05 10.68 25.46
N THR A 71 46.12 9.93 25.17
CA THR A 71 46.17 8.47 25.41
C THR A 71 45.88 8.10 26.87
N GLN A 72 46.11 9.02 27.81
CA GLN A 72 45.87 8.84 29.24
C GLN A 72 44.38 8.96 29.63
N ASN A 73 43.59 9.74 28.87
CA ASN A 73 42.18 10.02 29.15
C ASN A 73 41.22 9.10 28.38
N LEU A 74 41.74 8.09 27.68
CA LEU A 74 41.00 7.16 26.83
C LEU A 74 41.07 5.76 27.46
N PRO A 75 40.16 5.42 28.40
CA PRO A 75 40.27 4.22 29.23
C PRO A 75 40.18 2.92 28.43
N ILE A 76 39.34 2.86 27.38
CA ILE A 76 39.20 1.66 26.57
C ILE A 76 40.38 1.53 25.61
N LEU A 77 40.80 2.63 24.96
CA LEU A 77 42.00 2.63 24.11
C LEU A 77 43.29 2.26 24.84
N SER A 78 43.53 2.85 26.01
CA SER A 78 44.73 2.58 26.81
C SER A 78 44.80 1.11 27.23
N THR A 79 43.65 0.51 27.54
CA THR A 79 43.53 -0.93 27.82
C THR A 79 43.82 -1.77 26.56
N LEU A 80 43.21 -1.45 25.41
CA LEU A 80 43.41 -2.18 24.15
C LEU A 80 44.86 -2.15 23.65
N LYS A 81 45.54 -1.02 23.82
CA LYS A 81 46.95 -0.87 23.44
C LYS A 81 47.92 -1.47 24.46
N GLY A 82 47.43 -1.90 25.63
CA GLY A 82 48.26 -2.45 26.70
C GLY A 82 49.19 -1.43 27.36
N TRP A 83 48.87 -0.14 27.29
CA TRP A 83 49.75 0.95 27.73
C TRP A 83 49.31 1.47 29.11
N LYS A 84 50.16 1.25 30.13
CA LYS A 84 49.95 1.79 31.48
C LYS A 84 50.53 3.20 31.69
N PHE A 85 51.38 3.67 30.77
CA PHE A 85 52.09 4.95 30.88
C PHE A 85 51.99 5.69 29.54
N GLY A 86 51.42 6.90 29.56
CA GLY A 86 51.09 7.68 28.36
C GLY A 86 52.32 8.19 27.59
N PHE A 87 52.25 8.12 26.27
CA PHE A 87 53.23 8.69 25.34
C PHE A 87 52.65 9.89 24.59
N ASP A 88 53.44 10.92 24.33
CA ASP A 88 53.09 12.11 23.51
C ASP A 88 53.05 11.85 21.99
N SER A 89 53.03 10.58 21.57
CA SER A 89 53.02 10.22 20.14
C SER A 89 51.61 10.20 19.55
N PRO A 90 51.42 10.60 18.28
CA PRO A 90 50.17 10.39 17.55
C PRO A 90 49.75 8.92 17.58
N PHE A 91 48.45 8.68 17.58
CA PHE A 91 47.89 7.33 17.57
C PHE A 91 46.91 7.16 16.40
N LYS A 92 46.84 5.95 15.85
CA LYS A 92 45.90 5.61 14.79
C LYS A 92 44.51 5.40 15.39
N ALA A 93 43.58 6.26 15.04
CA ALA A 93 42.19 6.17 15.45
C ALA A 93 41.28 6.88 14.45
N GLU A 94 40.08 6.38 14.32
CA GLU A 94 39.00 7.01 13.55
C GLU A 94 38.03 7.67 14.52
N VAL A 95 37.52 8.85 14.16
CA VAL A 95 36.47 9.53 14.92
C VAL A 95 35.24 9.61 14.04
N TYR A 96 34.15 9.02 14.51
CA TYR A 96 32.84 9.07 13.89
C TYR A 96 31.95 10.02 14.68
N PHE A 97 31.25 10.91 14.01
CA PHE A 97 30.16 11.71 14.57
C PHE A 97 28.84 11.05 14.18
N VAL A 98 28.02 10.76 15.17
CA VAL A 98 26.73 10.10 15.05
C VAL A 98 25.64 11.05 15.50
N SER A 99 24.63 11.25 14.66
CA SER A 99 23.50 12.11 14.98
C SER A 99 22.63 11.45 16.05
N SER A 100 22.40 12.17 17.15
CA SER A 100 21.43 11.80 18.19
C SER A 100 20.10 12.54 18.02
N ARG A 101 19.93 13.29 16.92
CA ARG A 101 18.70 14.00 16.58
C ARG A 101 17.60 13.03 16.16
N ARG A 102 16.36 13.50 16.25
CA ARG A 102 15.20 12.81 15.68
C ARG A 102 15.06 13.18 14.21
N PHE A 103 15.05 12.16 13.36
CA PHE A 103 14.78 12.28 11.93
C PHE A 103 13.29 12.07 11.73
N THR A 104 12.58 13.18 11.51
CA THR A 104 11.13 13.19 11.33
C THR A 104 10.74 12.87 9.89
N ASP A 105 9.44 12.67 9.68
CA ASP A 105 8.84 12.53 8.35
C ASP A 105 9.37 11.37 7.51
N GLN A 106 9.89 10.33 8.17
CA GLN A 106 10.32 9.12 7.49
C GLN A 106 9.09 8.36 7.02
N LYS A 107 9.00 8.07 5.72
CA LYS A 107 7.79 7.50 5.12
C LYS A 107 7.84 5.98 5.09
N TRP A 108 6.69 5.36 5.35
CA TRP A 108 6.48 3.94 5.09
C TRP A 108 5.24 3.72 4.23
N GLY A 109 5.22 2.62 3.49
CA GLY A 109 4.05 2.24 2.71
C GLY A 109 4.20 0.89 2.04
N THR A 110 3.07 0.24 1.82
CA THR A 110 2.98 -1.07 1.17
C THR A 110 3.34 -0.95 -0.32
N ARG A 111 4.48 -1.50 -0.74
CA ARG A 111 4.87 -1.54 -2.17
C ARG A 111 3.89 -2.39 -2.99
N ASN A 112 3.53 -3.56 -2.44
CA ASN A 112 2.52 -4.45 -3.00
C ASN A 112 1.29 -4.44 -2.09
N PRO A 113 0.06 -4.53 -2.64
CA PRO A 113 -1.13 -4.61 -1.81
C PRO A 113 -1.11 -5.81 -0.89
N VAL A 114 -1.57 -5.61 0.34
CA VAL A 114 -1.77 -6.66 1.34
C VAL A 114 -3.14 -7.28 1.09
N MET A 115 -3.18 -8.59 0.81
CA MET A 115 -4.44 -9.32 0.65
C MET A 115 -5.03 -9.63 2.02
N THR A 116 -6.24 -9.12 2.28
CA THR A 116 -7.00 -9.40 3.51
C THR A 116 -8.38 -9.96 3.18
N ARG A 117 -8.99 -10.63 4.16
CA ARG A 117 -10.37 -11.08 4.09
C ARG A 117 -11.23 -10.13 4.92
N ASP A 118 -12.15 -9.48 4.25
CA ASP A 118 -13.18 -8.65 4.84
C ASP A 118 -14.53 -9.39 4.87
N ALA A 119 -15.30 -9.20 5.94
CA ALA A 119 -16.58 -9.90 6.11
C ALA A 119 -17.67 -9.42 5.13
N GLN A 120 -17.62 -8.16 4.69
CA GLN A 120 -18.63 -7.53 3.82
C GLN A 120 -18.18 -7.50 2.36
N LEU A 121 -16.89 -7.31 2.11
CA LEU A 121 -16.30 -7.12 0.79
C LEU A 121 -15.60 -8.39 0.24
N GLY A 122 -15.41 -9.42 1.06
CA GLY A 122 -14.70 -10.63 0.65
C GLY A 122 -13.19 -10.41 0.61
N MET A 123 -12.52 -10.87 -0.44
CA MET A 123 -11.06 -10.67 -0.56
C MET A 123 -10.76 -9.24 -1.03
N VAL A 124 -10.04 -8.48 -0.22
CA VAL A 124 -9.68 -7.08 -0.51
C VAL A 124 -8.16 -6.94 -0.54
N ARG A 125 -7.66 -6.08 -1.43
CA ARG A 125 -6.24 -5.76 -1.57
C ARG A 125 -5.98 -4.37 -1.02
N LEU A 126 -5.53 -4.30 0.23
CA LEU A 126 -5.28 -3.03 0.91
C LEU A 126 -3.92 -2.46 0.53
N ARG A 127 -3.87 -1.14 0.35
CA ARG A 127 -2.61 -0.39 0.42
C ARG A 127 -2.64 0.50 1.64
N ALA A 128 -1.51 0.64 2.30
CA ALA A 128 -1.38 1.52 3.45
C ALA A 128 -0.10 2.32 3.36
N TYR A 129 -0.12 3.52 3.91
CA TYR A 129 1.06 4.35 4.07
C TYR A 129 0.95 5.22 5.32
N GLY A 130 2.09 5.73 5.74
CA GLY A 130 2.18 6.72 6.79
C GLY A 130 3.61 7.18 7.02
N SER A 131 3.87 7.66 8.21
CA SER A 131 5.17 8.22 8.59
C SER A 131 5.62 7.73 9.97
N TYR A 132 6.90 7.90 10.26
CA TYR A 132 7.49 7.63 11.55
C TYR A 132 8.66 8.59 11.80
N VAL A 133 9.14 8.58 13.04
CA VAL A 133 10.33 9.31 13.48
C VAL A 133 11.40 8.30 13.89
N LEU A 134 12.63 8.49 13.41
CA LEU A 134 13.77 7.63 13.71
C LEU A 134 14.80 8.37 14.56
N GLN A 135 15.42 7.70 15.51
CA GLN A 135 16.54 8.24 16.29
C GLN A 135 17.56 7.14 16.56
N VAL A 136 18.85 7.49 16.57
CA VAL A 136 19.88 6.61 17.11
C VAL A 136 19.84 6.66 18.64
N THR A 137 19.73 5.49 19.26
CA THR A 137 19.73 5.36 20.73
C THR A 137 20.87 4.50 21.26
N ASP A 138 21.39 3.58 20.44
CA ASP A 138 22.58 2.79 20.77
C ASP A 138 23.57 2.87 19.60
N VAL A 139 24.62 3.65 19.81
CA VAL A 139 25.63 3.89 18.80
C VAL A 139 26.53 2.67 18.57
N HIS A 140 26.74 1.84 19.61
CA HIS A 140 27.55 0.64 19.47
C HIS A 140 26.89 -0.37 18.53
N GLN A 141 25.58 -0.60 18.70
CA GLN A 141 24.81 -1.48 17.81
C GLN A 141 24.78 -0.93 16.38
N LEU A 142 24.48 0.36 16.21
CA LEU A 142 24.46 0.98 14.89
C LEU A 142 25.79 0.84 14.14
N MET A 143 26.90 1.16 14.82
CA MET A 143 28.23 1.11 14.23
C MET A 143 28.65 -0.32 13.86
N SER A 144 28.40 -1.28 14.76
CA SER A 144 28.86 -2.67 14.59
C SER A 144 28.00 -3.48 13.61
N GLN A 145 26.69 -3.21 13.52
CA GLN A 145 25.76 -4.00 12.71
C GLN A 145 25.46 -3.38 11.34
N ILE A 146 25.44 -2.05 11.24
CA ILE A 146 24.89 -1.35 10.06
C ILE A 146 25.96 -0.56 9.29
N VAL A 147 26.68 0.34 9.96
CA VAL A 147 27.53 1.35 9.29
C VAL A 147 28.83 0.76 8.76
N GLY A 148 29.43 -0.19 9.49
CA GLY A 148 30.69 -0.81 9.11
C GLY A 148 31.84 0.22 9.02
N THR A 149 32.49 0.33 7.85
CA THR A 149 33.65 1.21 7.61
C THR A 149 33.36 2.38 6.68
N GLN A 150 32.08 2.62 6.36
CA GLN A 150 31.67 3.70 5.47
C GLN A 150 32.05 5.07 6.05
N ALA A 151 32.49 5.98 5.19
CA ALA A 151 32.88 7.32 5.65
C ALA A 151 31.65 8.20 5.96
N GLN A 152 30.50 7.89 5.38
CA GLN A 152 29.23 8.55 5.60
C GLN A 152 28.11 7.51 5.46
N PHE A 153 27.11 7.60 6.33
CA PHE A 153 25.90 6.79 6.34
C PHE A 153 24.71 7.71 6.58
N ASP A 154 23.72 7.67 5.68
CA ASP A 154 22.56 8.54 5.72
C ASP A 154 21.30 7.77 6.17
N VAL A 155 20.24 8.46 6.57
CA VAL A 155 18.97 7.85 7.00
C VAL A 155 18.36 7.00 5.89
N ASP A 156 18.48 7.44 4.65
CA ASP A 156 17.97 6.72 3.48
C ASP A 156 18.57 5.32 3.33
N ASP A 157 19.80 5.11 3.81
CA ASP A 157 20.48 3.82 3.76
C ASP A 157 19.80 2.76 4.66
N ILE A 158 19.07 3.18 5.71
CA ILE A 158 18.33 2.27 6.61
C ILE A 158 16.81 2.33 6.45
N THR A 159 16.27 3.41 5.87
CA THR A 159 14.82 3.61 5.70
C THR A 159 14.15 2.48 4.93
N GLU A 160 14.83 1.87 3.94
CA GLU A 160 14.31 0.74 3.18
C GLU A 160 14.04 -0.49 4.07
N GLN A 161 14.98 -0.82 4.94
CA GLN A 161 14.90 -1.93 5.88
C GLN A 161 13.80 -1.70 6.91
N VAL A 162 13.75 -0.49 7.50
CA VAL A 162 12.70 -0.12 8.48
C VAL A 162 11.32 -0.19 7.83
N ARG A 163 11.15 0.37 6.62
CA ARG A 163 9.87 0.30 5.90
C ARG A 163 9.44 -1.14 5.66
N ASN A 164 10.34 -2.02 5.24
CA ASN A 164 9.99 -3.42 4.97
C ASN A 164 9.52 -4.13 6.26
N LEU A 165 10.16 -3.86 7.39
CA LEU A 165 9.75 -4.35 8.70
C LEU A 165 8.35 -3.84 9.08
N VAL A 166 8.12 -2.53 8.95
CA VAL A 166 6.81 -1.89 9.22
C VAL A 166 5.71 -2.54 8.39
N VAL A 167 5.92 -2.66 7.07
CA VAL A 167 4.95 -3.26 6.13
C VAL A 167 4.65 -4.71 6.49
N SER A 168 5.67 -5.50 6.84
CA SER A 168 5.48 -6.90 7.25
C SER A 168 4.65 -7.00 8.52
N ARG A 169 4.97 -6.21 9.55
CA ARG A 169 4.25 -6.24 10.83
C ARG A 169 2.84 -5.69 10.73
N PHE A 170 2.62 -4.70 9.86
CA PHE A 170 1.31 -4.17 9.53
C PHE A 170 0.43 -5.23 8.86
N ALA A 171 0.95 -5.95 7.86
CA ALA A 171 0.20 -7.00 7.16
C ALA A 171 -0.27 -8.10 8.12
N ASP A 172 0.61 -8.57 9.00
CA ASP A 172 0.27 -9.54 10.04
C ASP A 172 -0.84 -9.00 10.96
N MET A 173 -0.69 -7.76 11.43
CA MET A 173 -1.63 -7.13 12.36
C MET A 173 -3.03 -6.98 11.77
N ILE A 174 -3.15 -6.55 10.52
CA ILE A 174 -4.45 -6.40 9.84
C ILE A 174 -5.12 -7.76 9.61
N GLY A 175 -4.34 -8.80 9.30
CA GLY A 175 -4.86 -10.16 9.20
C GLY A 175 -5.45 -10.68 10.51
N ASP A 176 -4.80 -10.38 11.63
CA ASP A 176 -5.21 -10.84 12.97
C ASP A 176 -6.37 -10.04 13.56
N ALA A 177 -6.42 -8.72 13.32
CA ALA A 177 -7.39 -7.82 13.94
C ALA A 177 -8.83 -8.09 13.49
N LYS A 178 -9.03 -8.65 12.29
CA LYS A 178 -10.36 -8.95 11.70
C LYS A 178 -11.33 -7.76 11.73
N ILE A 179 -10.80 -6.54 11.71
CA ILE A 179 -11.57 -5.30 11.65
C ILE A 179 -12.06 -5.12 10.21
N PRO A 180 -13.35 -4.86 9.97
CA PRO A 180 -13.84 -4.54 8.63
C PRO A 180 -13.09 -3.34 8.07
N VAL A 181 -12.79 -3.36 6.77
CA VAL A 181 -11.95 -2.35 6.12
C VAL A 181 -12.49 -0.93 6.31
N LEU A 182 -13.81 -0.79 6.34
CA LEU A 182 -14.49 0.51 6.50
C LEU A 182 -14.41 1.05 7.92
N ASP A 183 -14.14 0.17 8.88
CA ASP A 183 -13.99 0.51 10.30
C ASP A 183 -12.52 0.69 10.68
N LEU A 184 -11.57 0.59 9.74
CA LEU A 184 -10.14 0.78 10.03
C LEU A 184 -9.78 2.24 10.33
N ALA A 185 -10.42 3.21 9.65
CA ALA A 185 -10.07 4.63 9.78
C ALA A 185 -10.17 5.17 11.23
N PRO A 186 -11.23 4.86 12.00
CA PRO A 186 -11.29 5.21 13.42
C PRO A 186 -10.16 4.65 14.29
N HIS A 187 -9.46 3.61 13.84
CA HIS A 187 -8.44 2.89 14.62
C HIS A 187 -7.00 3.20 14.17
N TYR A 188 -6.77 4.18 13.29
CA TYR A 188 -5.42 4.47 12.77
C TYR A 188 -4.40 4.78 13.88
N ASP A 189 -4.80 5.55 14.89
CA ASP A 189 -3.92 5.89 16.03
C ASP A 189 -3.52 4.64 16.82
N GLU A 190 -4.49 3.76 17.10
CA GLU A 190 -4.27 2.52 17.85
C GLU A 190 -3.42 1.53 17.06
N LEU A 191 -3.67 1.41 15.75
CA LEU A 191 -2.86 0.60 14.83
C LEU A 191 -1.42 1.12 14.76
N GLY A 192 -1.23 2.44 14.70
CA GLY A 192 0.10 3.07 14.73
C GLY A 192 0.87 2.74 16.00
N GLN A 193 0.25 2.91 17.17
CA GLN A 193 0.85 2.60 18.46
C GLN A 193 1.20 1.11 18.63
N LEU A 194 0.30 0.22 18.21
CA LEU A 194 0.55 -1.23 18.24
C LEU A 194 1.69 -1.61 17.29
N LEU A 195 1.73 -1.02 16.10
CA LEU A 195 2.76 -1.29 15.11
C LEU A 195 4.12 -0.78 15.57
N GLU A 196 4.19 0.44 16.13
CA GLU A 196 5.41 0.98 16.77
C GLU A 196 5.94 0.00 17.83
N LYS A 197 5.08 -0.45 18.74
CA LYS A 197 5.47 -1.39 19.79
C LYS A 197 5.96 -2.73 19.22
N LYS A 198 5.32 -3.22 18.15
CA LYS A 198 5.61 -4.51 17.53
C LYS A 198 6.94 -4.53 16.78
N ILE A 199 7.36 -3.42 16.17
CA ILE A 199 8.64 -3.32 15.44
C ILE A 199 9.81 -2.91 16.34
N GLN A 200 9.53 -2.31 17.50
CA GLN A 200 10.57 -1.66 18.30
C GLN A 200 11.63 -2.64 18.81
N THR A 201 11.28 -3.92 19.04
CA THR A 201 12.26 -4.93 19.46
C THR A 201 13.30 -5.18 18.36
N GLU A 202 12.86 -5.37 17.12
CA GLU A 202 13.76 -5.62 15.98
C GLU A 202 14.53 -4.36 15.58
N ILE A 203 13.90 -3.17 15.62
CA ILE A 203 14.60 -1.91 15.32
C ILE A 203 15.70 -1.61 16.35
N ALA A 204 15.50 -1.99 17.62
CA ALA A 204 16.51 -1.81 18.65
C ALA A 204 17.79 -2.63 18.40
N GLU A 205 17.71 -3.75 17.68
CA GLU A 205 18.88 -4.54 17.28
C GLU A 205 19.82 -3.76 16.34
N TYR A 206 19.30 -2.76 15.62
CA TYR A 206 20.08 -1.86 14.78
C TYR A 206 20.58 -0.62 15.54
N GLY A 207 20.34 -0.53 16.84
CA GLY A 207 20.66 0.63 17.66
C GLY A 207 19.75 1.83 17.46
N LEU A 208 18.59 1.60 16.85
CA LEU A 208 17.63 2.63 16.48
C LEU A 208 16.39 2.57 17.38
N LYS A 209 15.68 3.69 17.44
CA LYS A 209 14.36 3.78 18.04
C LYS A 209 13.39 4.45 17.09
N CYS A 210 12.23 3.81 16.94
CA CYS A 210 11.10 4.36 16.22
C CYS A 210 10.18 5.09 17.20
N PHE A 211 9.68 6.25 16.81
CA PHE A 211 8.70 7.00 17.55
C PHE A 211 7.60 7.47 16.61
N GLN A 212 6.42 7.72 17.17
CA GLN A 212 5.30 8.35 16.47
C GLN A 212 5.03 7.65 15.13
N LEU A 213 4.92 6.31 15.15
CA LEU A 213 4.55 5.60 13.94
C LEU A 213 3.06 5.87 13.65
N LEU A 214 2.81 6.56 12.55
CA LEU A 214 1.49 6.94 12.09
C LEU A 214 1.03 6.05 10.94
N VAL A 215 -0.24 5.66 10.97
CA VAL A 215 -0.98 5.18 9.81
C VAL A 215 -1.77 6.36 9.27
N GLU A 216 -1.41 6.88 8.11
CA GLU A 216 -2.06 8.06 7.53
C GLU A 216 -3.25 7.68 6.66
N ASN A 217 -3.14 6.56 5.94
CA ASN A 217 -4.22 6.05 5.10
C ASN A 217 -4.11 4.53 4.89
N ILE A 218 -5.29 3.90 4.82
CA ILE A 218 -5.48 2.55 4.30
C ILE A 218 -6.55 2.64 3.21
N SER A 219 -6.18 2.31 1.98
CA SER A 219 -7.04 2.37 0.79
C SER A 219 -7.31 1.00 0.21
N VAL A 220 -8.45 0.89 -0.48
CA VAL A 220 -8.84 -0.28 -1.27
C VAL A 220 -8.58 -0.02 -2.75
N PRO A 221 -8.64 -1.04 -3.63
CA PRO A 221 -8.52 -0.80 -5.07
C PRO A 221 -9.68 0.06 -5.57
N GLU A 222 -9.43 0.91 -6.56
CA GLU A 222 -10.42 1.85 -7.12
C GLU A 222 -11.72 1.17 -7.57
N GLU A 223 -11.64 -0.07 -8.09
CA GLU A 223 -12.84 -0.85 -8.44
C GLU A 223 -13.75 -1.11 -7.23
N VAL A 224 -13.14 -1.38 -6.06
CA VAL A 224 -13.88 -1.56 -4.80
C VAL A 224 -14.46 -0.23 -4.35
N GLU A 225 -13.70 0.87 -4.40
CA GLU A 225 -14.19 2.22 -4.06
C GLU A 225 -15.40 2.60 -4.92
N ARG A 226 -15.30 2.49 -6.25
CA ARG A 226 -16.42 2.78 -7.16
C ARG A 226 -17.64 1.91 -6.89
N SER A 227 -17.44 0.64 -6.56
CA SER A 227 -18.53 -0.27 -6.23
C SER A 227 -19.25 0.15 -4.94
N MET A 228 -18.49 0.66 -3.97
CA MET A 228 -19.02 1.17 -2.71
C MET A 228 -19.73 2.50 -2.89
N ASP A 229 -19.15 3.44 -3.63
CA ASP A 229 -19.78 4.73 -3.93
C ASP A 229 -21.11 4.53 -4.66
N LYS A 230 -21.15 3.58 -5.60
CA LYS A 230 -22.39 3.18 -6.24
C LYS A 230 -23.39 2.67 -5.22
N ARG A 231 -23.03 1.72 -4.35
CA ARG A 231 -23.94 1.21 -3.30
C ARG A 231 -24.39 2.30 -2.33
N ALA A 232 -23.50 3.19 -1.91
CA ALA A 232 -23.81 4.31 -1.04
C ALA A 232 -24.81 5.27 -1.71
N SER A 233 -24.62 5.58 -2.99
CA SER A 233 -25.55 6.42 -3.75
C SER A 233 -26.94 5.77 -3.87
N MET A 234 -27.02 4.46 -4.07
CA MET A 234 -28.28 3.70 -4.07
C MET A 234 -29.01 3.83 -2.72
N THR A 235 -28.27 3.67 -1.62
CA THR A 235 -28.83 3.70 -0.26
C THR A 235 -29.26 5.12 0.13
N ALA A 236 -28.46 6.13 -0.19
CA ALA A 236 -28.72 7.52 0.17
C ALA A 236 -29.92 8.12 -0.57
N VAL A 237 -30.08 7.74 -1.85
CA VAL A 237 -31.22 8.16 -2.66
C VAL A 237 -32.48 7.36 -2.29
N GLY A 238 -32.34 6.16 -1.70
CA GLY A 238 -33.47 5.27 -1.45
C GLY A 238 -33.96 4.61 -2.74
N GLU A 239 -34.42 3.37 -2.64
CA GLU A 239 -34.79 2.52 -3.78
C GLU A 239 -35.86 3.17 -4.69
N SER A 240 -36.74 4.00 -4.10
CA SER A 240 -37.78 4.75 -4.80
C SER A 240 -37.25 5.91 -5.65
N ASP A 241 -36.20 6.61 -5.23
CA ASP A 241 -35.69 7.76 -5.99
C ASP A 241 -34.55 7.36 -6.94
N TYR A 242 -33.87 6.23 -6.74
CA TYR A 242 -32.88 5.74 -7.70
C TYR A 242 -33.53 5.22 -8.98
N SER A 243 -34.69 4.57 -8.87
CA SER A 243 -35.50 4.22 -10.05
C SER A 243 -35.92 5.48 -10.83
N ARG A 244 -36.33 6.54 -10.12
CA ARG A 244 -36.65 7.85 -10.71
C ARG A 244 -35.43 8.54 -11.32
N TYR A 245 -34.26 8.49 -10.66
CA TYR A 245 -33.01 9.07 -11.16
C TYR A 245 -32.50 8.35 -12.42
N GLN A 246 -32.55 7.02 -12.44
CA GLN A 246 -32.26 6.25 -13.65
C GLN A 246 -33.26 6.54 -14.77
N MET A 247 -34.55 6.66 -14.45
CA MET A 247 -35.57 7.06 -15.42
C MET A 247 -35.31 8.47 -15.97
N ALA A 248 -34.92 9.43 -15.12
CA ALA A 248 -34.59 10.80 -15.52
C ALA A 248 -33.31 10.86 -16.36
N THR A 249 -32.25 10.17 -15.96
CA THR A 249 -30.99 10.08 -16.71
C THR A 249 -31.22 9.41 -18.07
N ALA A 250 -32.02 8.34 -18.12
CA ALA A 250 -32.41 7.69 -19.36
C ALA A 250 -33.28 8.62 -20.24
N ALA A 251 -34.17 9.42 -19.65
CA ALA A 251 -34.96 10.41 -20.35
C ALA A 251 -34.12 11.56 -20.91
N GLU A 252 -33.09 12.03 -20.19
CA GLU A 252 -32.14 13.03 -20.70
C GLU A 252 -31.31 12.50 -21.88
N VAL A 253 -30.80 11.28 -21.77
CA VAL A 253 -30.05 10.63 -22.87
C VAL A 253 -30.94 10.42 -24.11
N ALA A 254 -32.22 10.13 -23.90
CA ALA A 254 -33.22 10.03 -24.98
C ALA A 254 -33.57 11.39 -25.58
N ALA A 255 -33.71 12.45 -24.77
CA ALA A 255 -34.00 13.81 -25.21
C ALA A 255 -32.83 14.45 -25.96
N GLY A 256 -31.58 14.12 -25.60
CA GLY A 256 -30.36 14.55 -26.29
C GLY A 256 -30.10 13.81 -27.61
N ASN A 257 -30.81 12.72 -27.90
CA ASN A 257 -30.70 11.93 -29.14
C ASN A 257 -32.07 11.69 -29.81
N PRO A 258 -32.79 12.75 -30.22
CA PRO A 258 -34.16 12.66 -30.72
C PRO A 258 -34.33 11.89 -32.04
N GLY A 259 -33.22 11.54 -32.72
CA GLY A 259 -33.20 10.74 -33.95
C GLY A 259 -32.58 9.35 -33.84
N GLY A 260 -32.15 8.92 -32.64
CA GLY A 260 -31.54 7.61 -32.43
C GLY A 260 -32.58 6.50 -32.25
N MET A 261 -32.34 5.32 -32.82
CA MET A 261 -33.20 4.12 -32.73
C MET A 261 -33.62 3.72 -31.28
N ALA A 262 -32.95 4.26 -30.25
CA ALA A 262 -33.32 4.14 -28.85
C ALA A 262 -34.62 4.89 -28.46
N ALA A 263 -34.94 6.00 -29.12
CA ALA A 263 -36.17 6.77 -28.87
C ALA A 263 -37.43 6.02 -29.33
N GLY A 264 -37.32 5.24 -30.41
CA GLY A 264 -38.42 4.43 -30.95
C GLY A 264 -38.74 3.19 -30.10
N GLY A 265 -37.74 2.53 -29.52
CA GLY A 265 -37.95 1.34 -28.69
C GLY A 265 -38.47 1.62 -27.28
N MET A 266 -38.07 2.76 -26.69
CA MET A 266 -38.47 3.15 -25.33
C MET A 266 -39.76 3.97 -25.30
N GLY A 267 -40.01 4.83 -26.30
CA GLY A 267 -41.25 5.61 -26.42
C GLY A 267 -42.50 4.75 -26.69
N LEU A 268 -42.35 3.66 -27.45
CA LEU A 268 -43.41 2.66 -27.65
C LEU A 268 -43.60 1.76 -26.42
N GLY A 269 -42.52 1.41 -25.71
CA GLY A 269 -42.58 0.60 -24.47
C GLY A 269 -43.26 1.32 -23.30
N MET A 270 -43.01 2.63 -23.13
CA MET A 270 -43.69 3.45 -22.12
C MET A 270 -45.13 3.83 -22.53
N GLY A 271 -45.38 4.10 -23.82
CA GLY A 271 -46.72 4.39 -24.32
C GLY A 271 -47.72 3.23 -24.14
N PHE A 272 -47.24 1.99 -24.26
CA PHE A 272 -48.04 0.80 -23.98
C PHE A 272 -48.19 0.50 -22.48
N GLY A 273 -47.16 0.72 -21.67
CA GLY A 273 -47.23 0.51 -20.21
C GLY A 273 -48.20 1.46 -19.50
N MET A 274 -48.29 2.71 -19.95
CA MET A 274 -49.17 3.72 -19.35
C MET A 274 -50.63 3.58 -19.80
N ALA A 275 -50.88 3.13 -21.04
CA ALA A 275 -52.23 2.82 -21.53
C ALA A 275 -52.84 1.59 -20.83
N GLN A 276 -51.99 0.63 -20.43
CA GLN A 276 -52.44 -0.56 -19.70
C GLN A 276 -52.76 -0.25 -18.22
N GLN A 277 -52.11 0.76 -17.62
CA GLN A 277 -52.31 1.15 -16.23
C GLN A 277 -53.62 1.94 -16.00
N MET A 278 -54.19 2.57 -17.02
CA MET A 278 -55.51 3.23 -16.93
C MET A 278 -56.69 2.31 -17.26
N GLY A 279 -56.45 1.10 -17.80
CA GLY A 279 -57.49 0.26 -18.40
C GLY A 279 -57.92 -0.99 -17.63
N ASN A 280 -57.19 -1.47 -16.62
CA ASN A 280 -57.64 -2.63 -15.86
C ASN A 280 -56.97 -2.72 -14.48
N GLY A 281 -57.75 -2.53 -13.42
CA GLY A 281 -57.35 -2.85 -12.07
C GLY A 281 -57.34 -4.36 -11.85
N VAL A 282 -56.20 -5.00 -12.11
CA VAL A 282 -55.80 -6.26 -11.45
C VAL A 282 -54.28 -6.25 -11.34
N ALA A 283 -53.79 -6.20 -10.11
CA ALA A 283 -52.38 -6.26 -9.78
C ALA A 283 -51.80 -7.63 -10.15
N ASN A 284 -50.77 -7.65 -10.99
CA ASN A 284 -49.81 -8.75 -11.02
C ASN A 284 -48.41 -8.12 -10.85
N PRO A 285 -47.69 -8.42 -9.75
CA PRO A 285 -46.40 -7.79 -9.48
C PRO A 285 -45.35 -8.28 -10.48
N PRO A 286 -44.38 -7.44 -10.88
CA PRO A 286 -43.22 -7.88 -11.63
C PRO A 286 -42.38 -8.85 -10.77
N PRO A 287 -41.88 -9.96 -11.33
CA PRO A 287 -41.03 -10.88 -10.57
C PRO A 287 -39.70 -10.21 -10.25
N LEU A 288 -39.39 -10.16 -8.94
CA LEU A 288 -38.07 -9.83 -8.39
C LEU A 288 -36.99 -10.78 -8.95
N PRO A 289 -35.72 -10.34 -9.09
CA PRO A 289 -34.62 -11.25 -9.35
C PRO A 289 -34.38 -12.11 -8.11
N GLY A 290 -34.91 -13.34 -8.15
CA GLY A 290 -34.75 -14.33 -7.09
C GLY A 290 -33.37 -14.97 -7.11
N ASN A 291 -32.81 -15.16 -5.91
CA ASN A 291 -31.74 -16.12 -5.64
C ASN A 291 -32.08 -17.48 -6.24
N GLY A 292 -31.28 -17.92 -7.21
CA GLY A 292 -31.36 -19.24 -7.80
C GLY A 292 -30.22 -19.38 -8.80
N SER A 293 -29.58 -20.54 -8.84
CA SER A 293 -28.50 -20.91 -9.74
C SER A 293 -28.98 -21.03 -11.19
N ASP A 294 -29.51 -19.95 -11.76
CA ASP A 294 -29.96 -19.90 -13.15
C ASP A 294 -28.76 -19.57 -14.04
N ALA A 295 -28.49 -20.47 -14.98
CA ALA A 295 -27.41 -20.28 -15.94
C ALA A 295 -27.61 -18.97 -16.71
N ILE A 296 -26.60 -18.11 -16.66
CA ILE A 296 -26.55 -16.87 -17.43
C ILE A 296 -26.06 -17.19 -18.84
N TRP A 297 -26.89 -16.85 -19.82
CA TRP A 297 -26.63 -17.10 -21.24
C TRP A 297 -26.26 -15.83 -22.00
N TRP A 298 -25.39 -16.00 -22.99
CA TRP A 298 -25.07 -15.03 -24.01
C TRP A 298 -25.48 -15.59 -25.37
N ILE A 299 -26.01 -14.75 -26.25
CA ILE A 299 -26.46 -15.14 -27.59
C ILE A 299 -25.84 -14.22 -28.65
N ALA A 300 -25.67 -14.69 -29.88
CA ALA A 300 -25.19 -13.89 -31.00
C ALA A 300 -26.37 -13.49 -31.90
N LEU A 301 -26.87 -12.28 -31.75
CA LEU A 301 -27.89 -11.72 -32.65
C LEU A 301 -27.19 -10.89 -33.72
N GLU A 302 -27.38 -11.25 -35.00
CA GLU A 302 -26.79 -10.52 -36.14
C GLU A 302 -25.26 -10.35 -36.05
N GLY A 303 -24.57 -11.34 -35.45
CA GLY A 303 -23.12 -11.32 -35.26
C GLY A 303 -22.63 -10.54 -34.04
N VAL A 304 -23.54 -9.92 -33.26
CA VAL A 304 -23.22 -9.16 -32.06
C VAL A 304 -23.58 -9.95 -30.80
N LYS A 305 -22.66 -9.98 -29.84
CA LYS A 305 -22.87 -10.61 -28.53
C LYS A 305 -23.94 -9.85 -27.75
N ASN A 306 -24.97 -10.56 -27.29
CA ASN A 306 -26.13 -10.01 -26.60
C ASN A 306 -26.43 -10.86 -25.34
N GLY A 307 -26.55 -10.21 -24.19
CA GLY A 307 -26.69 -10.85 -22.87
C GLY A 307 -26.22 -9.91 -21.76
N PRO A 308 -26.25 -10.33 -20.49
CA PRO A 308 -26.66 -11.65 -19.98
C PRO A 308 -28.19 -11.90 -20.03
N HIS A 309 -28.60 -13.12 -20.38
CA HIS A 309 -30.01 -13.57 -20.41
C HIS A 309 -30.25 -14.76 -19.49
N THR A 310 -31.43 -14.82 -18.87
CA THR A 310 -31.94 -16.02 -18.18
C THR A 310 -32.66 -16.95 -19.16
N LEU A 311 -32.89 -18.21 -18.78
CA LEU A 311 -33.70 -19.14 -19.59
C LEU A 311 -35.09 -18.59 -19.92
N ALA A 312 -35.76 -17.93 -18.97
CA ALA A 312 -37.05 -17.29 -19.20
C ALA A 312 -36.98 -16.17 -20.25
N ALA A 313 -35.90 -15.37 -20.23
CA ALA A 313 -35.67 -14.33 -21.24
C ALA A 313 -35.41 -14.93 -22.63
N LEU A 314 -34.68 -16.06 -22.71
CA LEU A 314 -34.48 -16.76 -23.98
C LEU A 314 -35.77 -17.31 -24.57
N SER A 315 -36.70 -17.83 -23.75
CA SER A 315 -38.03 -18.27 -24.20
C SER A 315 -38.83 -17.11 -24.82
N LEU A 316 -38.76 -15.91 -24.23
CA LEU A 316 -39.41 -14.73 -24.81
C LEU A 316 -38.76 -14.29 -26.12
N LEU A 317 -37.43 -14.37 -26.23
CA LEU A 317 -36.71 -14.05 -27.46
C LEU A 317 -37.02 -15.04 -28.59
N GLN A 318 -37.22 -16.32 -28.27
CA GLN A 318 -37.69 -17.33 -29.23
C GLN A 318 -39.12 -17.02 -29.70
N ALA A 319 -40.03 -16.71 -28.76
CA ALA A 319 -41.41 -16.37 -29.09
C ALA A 319 -41.51 -15.11 -29.97
N SER A 320 -40.58 -14.15 -29.79
CA SER A 320 -40.48 -12.95 -30.63
C SER A 320 -39.84 -13.18 -32.01
N GLY A 321 -39.38 -14.40 -32.31
CA GLY A 321 -38.70 -14.76 -33.56
C GLY A 321 -37.26 -14.27 -33.67
N LYS A 322 -36.72 -13.62 -32.64
CA LYS A 322 -35.34 -13.10 -32.61
C LYS A 322 -34.32 -14.18 -32.29
N LEU A 323 -34.68 -15.17 -31.47
CA LEU A 323 -33.85 -16.34 -31.20
C LEU A 323 -34.28 -17.50 -32.09
N LYS A 324 -33.38 -17.95 -32.97
CA LYS A 324 -33.60 -19.08 -33.88
C LYS A 324 -32.82 -20.31 -33.40
N PRO A 325 -33.18 -21.54 -33.82
CA PRO A 325 -32.45 -22.75 -33.46
C PRO A 325 -30.95 -22.72 -33.83
N GLU A 326 -30.59 -21.94 -34.85
CA GLU A 326 -29.22 -21.74 -35.35
C GLU A 326 -28.47 -20.58 -34.68
N THR A 327 -29.13 -19.79 -33.84
CA THR A 327 -28.48 -18.70 -33.11
C THR A 327 -27.39 -19.27 -32.21
N LEU A 328 -26.17 -18.72 -32.28
CA LEU A 328 -25.08 -19.14 -31.41
C LEU A 328 -25.34 -18.68 -29.98
N VAL A 329 -25.18 -19.61 -29.04
CA VAL A 329 -25.33 -19.37 -27.60
C VAL A 329 -24.07 -19.80 -26.86
N TRP A 330 -23.82 -19.19 -25.72
CA TRP A 330 -22.73 -19.53 -24.83
C TRP A 330 -23.10 -19.23 -23.38
N LYS A 331 -22.67 -20.08 -22.46
CA LYS A 331 -22.70 -19.82 -21.02
C LYS A 331 -21.37 -20.20 -20.39
N SER A 332 -21.15 -19.71 -19.16
CA SER A 332 -19.99 -20.11 -18.37
C SER A 332 -19.93 -21.63 -18.22
N GLY A 333 -18.82 -22.24 -18.64
CA GLY A 333 -18.61 -23.69 -18.67
C GLY A 333 -18.69 -24.34 -20.06
N MET A 334 -19.11 -23.63 -21.11
CA MET A 334 -19.05 -24.14 -22.50
C MET A 334 -17.69 -23.86 -23.14
N ALA A 335 -17.14 -24.84 -23.86
CA ALA A 335 -15.83 -24.75 -24.51
C ALA A 335 -15.81 -23.77 -25.71
N HIS A 336 -16.92 -23.64 -26.43
CA HIS A 336 -17.10 -22.74 -27.56
C HIS A 336 -18.56 -22.31 -27.68
N TRP A 337 -18.83 -21.31 -28.53
CA TRP A 337 -20.20 -20.94 -28.90
C TRP A 337 -20.83 -22.06 -29.71
N SER A 338 -22.03 -22.49 -29.35
CA SER A 338 -22.73 -23.59 -30.03
C SER A 338 -24.11 -23.13 -30.49
N PRO A 339 -24.65 -23.65 -31.60
CA PRO A 339 -26.04 -23.38 -32.00
C PRO A 339 -27.03 -23.75 -30.90
N ALA A 340 -28.08 -22.92 -30.71
CA ALA A 340 -29.05 -23.08 -29.63
C ALA A 340 -29.72 -24.47 -29.60
N ARG A 341 -29.96 -25.07 -30.76
CA ARG A 341 -30.53 -26.43 -30.92
C ARG A 341 -29.64 -27.56 -30.42
N GLU A 342 -28.33 -27.35 -30.37
CA GLU A 342 -27.34 -28.37 -29.95
C GLU A 342 -27.14 -28.37 -28.44
N VAL A 343 -27.62 -27.33 -27.75
CA VAL A 343 -27.51 -27.19 -26.31
C VAL A 343 -28.70 -27.87 -25.64
N MET A 344 -28.43 -29.00 -24.97
CA MET A 344 -29.46 -29.82 -24.32
C MET A 344 -30.33 -29.04 -23.32
N GLU A 345 -29.73 -28.06 -22.63
CA GLU A 345 -30.41 -27.22 -21.63
C GLU A 345 -31.41 -26.23 -22.25
N LEU A 346 -31.28 -25.93 -23.56
CA LEU A 346 -32.19 -25.03 -24.28
C LEU A 346 -33.33 -25.78 -24.99
N ARG A 347 -33.43 -27.11 -24.87
CA ARG A 347 -34.56 -27.88 -25.41
C ARG A 347 -35.94 -27.34 -24.99
N PRO A 348 -36.18 -26.91 -23.74
CA PRO A 348 -37.47 -26.36 -23.34
C PRO A 348 -37.84 -25.04 -24.04
N VAL A 349 -36.83 -24.31 -24.57
CA VAL A 349 -37.01 -23.03 -25.29
C VAL A 349 -37.52 -23.26 -26.72
N PHE A 350 -37.28 -24.45 -27.30
CA PHE A 350 -37.68 -24.81 -28.65
C PHE A 350 -38.61 -26.05 -28.64
N PRO A 351 -39.91 -25.88 -28.28
CA PRO A 351 -40.85 -26.99 -28.30
C PRO A 351 -41.04 -27.52 -29.74
N ALA A 352 -41.05 -28.84 -29.90
CA ALA A 352 -41.33 -29.47 -31.19
C ALA A 352 -42.80 -29.29 -31.57
N GLU A 353 -43.08 -28.87 -32.80
CA GLU A 353 -44.45 -28.83 -33.32
C GLU A 353 -45.00 -30.26 -33.46
N PRO A 354 -46.23 -30.55 -33.00
CA PRO A 354 -46.84 -31.86 -33.17
C PRO A 354 -47.05 -32.15 -34.67
N PRO A 355 -46.86 -33.42 -35.11
CA PRO A 355 -47.00 -33.77 -36.52
C PRO A 355 -48.42 -33.46 -37.03
N PRO A 356 -48.55 -32.99 -38.28
CA PRO A 356 -49.85 -32.63 -38.84
C PRO A 356 -50.77 -33.86 -38.90
N LEU A 357 -52.04 -33.66 -38.56
CA LEU A 357 -53.05 -34.71 -38.58
C LEU A 357 -53.17 -35.32 -39.99
N PRO A 358 -53.33 -36.66 -40.12
CA PRO A 358 -53.53 -37.30 -41.42
C PRO A 358 -54.75 -36.70 -42.13
N LYS A 359 -54.59 -36.31 -43.39
CA LYS A 359 -55.73 -35.96 -44.26
C LYS A 359 -56.50 -37.26 -44.52
N GLY A 360 -57.77 -37.29 -44.11
CA GLY A 360 -58.69 -38.42 -44.33
C GLY A 360 -59.03 -38.64 -45.80
#